data_AF-A0A087U7Q5-F1
#
_entry.id   AF-A0A087U7Q5-F1
#
_cell.length_a   1.000
_cell.length_b   1.000
_cell.length_c   1.000
_cell.angle_alpha   90.00
_cell.angle_beta   90.00
_cell.angle_gamma   90.00
#
_symmetry.space_group_name_H-M   'P 1'
#
loop_
_entity.id
_entity.type
_entity.pdbx_description
1 polymer ?
#
loop_
_entity_poly.entity_id
_entity_poly.type
_entity_poly.pdbx_seq_one_letter_code
_entity_poly.pdbx_strand_id
1 'polypeptide(L)'
;MKNCNHCIYFENKKHQDLYMWISNVPSGPSAKFLIENVHTMEELKLTGNCLKGSRPILSFDSKFDSEPHLKLLKEVFIQIFGTPKNHPKSQPFFDHVYNFAILDNRIWFRNYQIEDDGASLVEIGPRFVMNLIKIFDGSFCGSVLYTNPHYITPSMHRRNLKLEASNRYKQKYDAKKLLAMRRPKESYKVDPYDDVFDTTSEKKGT
;
A
#
# COMPACT_ATOMS: atom_id res chain seq x y z
N MET A 1 27.50 -0.47 -17.41
CA MET A 1 27.67 -0.34 -15.95
C MET A 1 29.09 -0.77 -15.61
N LYS A 2 30.00 0.17 -15.30
CA LYS A 2 31.34 -0.18 -14.79
C LYS A 2 31.35 0.23 -13.32
N ASN A 3 31.56 -0.75 -12.43
CA ASN A 3 31.78 -0.55 -11.00
C ASN A 3 30.58 -0.09 -10.14
N CYS A 4 29.41 -0.74 -10.27
CA CYS A 4 28.29 -0.56 -9.34
C CYS A 4 28.13 -1.82 -8.47
N ASN A 5 28.14 -1.65 -7.15
CA ASN A 5 28.02 -2.75 -6.17
C ASN A 5 26.55 -3.04 -5.80
N HIS A 6 25.65 -2.11 -6.11
CA HIS A 6 24.24 -2.22 -5.78
C HIS A 6 23.39 -1.82 -6.98
N CYS A 7 22.20 -2.41 -7.09
CA CYS A 7 21.26 -2.17 -8.16
C CYS A 7 19.84 -2.04 -7.58
N ILE A 8 19.15 -0.98 -8.02
CA ILE A 8 17.70 -0.84 -7.86
C ILE A 8 17.09 -0.99 -9.24
N TYR A 9 16.19 -1.96 -9.39
CA TYR A 9 15.51 -2.22 -10.66
C TYR A 9 14.00 -2.11 -10.47
N PHE A 10 13.37 -1.25 -11.28
CA PHE A 10 11.93 -1.04 -11.30
C PHE A 10 11.28 -1.87 -12.41
N GLU A 11 10.42 -2.79 -12.02
CA GLU A 11 9.63 -3.65 -12.91
C GLU A 11 8.17 -3.16 -12.88
N ASN A 12 7.74 -2.51 -13.96
CA ASN A 12 6.34 -2.13 -14.12
C ASN A 12 5.56 -3.26 -14.81
N LYS A 13 4.44 -3.69 -14.21
CA LYS A 13 3.50 -4.61 -14.84
C LYS A 13 2.19 -3.92 -15.16
N LYS A 14 1.75 -4.09 -16.41
CA LYS A 14 0.44 -3.62 -16.91
C LYS A 14 0.19 -2.12 -16.71
N HIS A 15 1.25 -1.31 -16.57
CA HIS A 15 1.14 0.13 -16.28
C HIS A 15 0.34 0.44 -15.01
N GLN A 16 0.27 -0.51 -14.06
CA GLN A 16 -0.55 -0.41 -12.86
C GLN A 16 0.22 -0.83 -11.61
N ASP A 17 0.96 -1.96 -11.70
CA ASP A 17 1.65 -2.54 -10.55
C ASP A 17 3.14 -2.25 -10.68
N LEU A 18 3.73 -1.59 -9.67
CA LEU A 18 5.17 -1.31 -9.61
C LEU A 18 5.85 -2.30 -8.67
N TYR A 19 6.84 -3.01 -9.17
CA TYR A 19 7.73 -3.84 -8.38
C TYR A 19 9.11 -3.20 -8.32
N MET A 20 9.73 -3.24 -7.16
CA MET A 20 11.11 -2.79 -6.97
C MET A 20 11.95 -3.97 -6.54
N TRP A 21 13.06 -4.16 -7.24
CA TRP A 21 14.11 -5.07 -6.85
C TRP A 21 15.27 -4.27 -6.31
N ILE A 22 15.84 -4.76 -5.23
CA ILE A 22 17.02 -4.21 -4.59
C ILE A 22 18.02 -5.35 -4.48
N SER A 23 19.24 -5.13 -4.95
CA SER A 23 20.25 -6.19 -4.96
C SER A 23 21.67 -5.67 -4.81
N ASN A 24 22.49 -6.45 -4.10
CA ASN A 24 23.94 -6.33 -4.15
C ASN A 24 24.48 -7.14 -5.34
N VAL A 25 25.23 -6.49 -6.22
CA VAL A 25 25.74 -7.07 -7.47
C VAL A 25 27.25 -7.29 -7.33
N PRO A 26 27.79 -8.45 -7.78
CA PRO A 26 27.11 -9.54 -8.50
C PRO A 26 26.56 -10.66 -7.60
N SER A 27 26.96 -10.70 -6.33
CA SER A 27 26.81 -11.91 -5.50
C SER A 27 25.43 -12.08 -4.87
N GLY A 28 24.67 -11.01 -4.69
CA GLY A 28 23.47 -11.00 -3.84
C GLY A 28 23.77 -10.49 -2.42
N PRO A 29 22.75 -10.42 -1.55
CA PRO A 29 21.39 -10.89 -1.74
C PRO A 29 20.54 -9.96 -2.63
N SER A 30 19.34 -10.41 -2.97
CA SER A 30 18.32 -9.56 -3.61
C SER A 30 16.96 -9.67 -2.94
N ALA A 31 16.23 -8.58 -2.89
CA ALA A 31 14.88 -8.51 -2.33
C ALA A 31 13.93 -7.90 -3.34
N LYS A 32 12.75 -8.52 -3.47
CA LYS A 32 11.66 -8.04 -4.32
C LYS A 32 10.56 -7.46 -3.47
N PHE A 33 10.11 -6.26 -3.84
CA PHE A 33 9.02 -5.54 -3.19
C PHE A 33 7.93 -5.21 -4.20
N LEU A 34 6.68 -5.21 -3.73
CA LEU A 34 5.60 -4.48 -4.37
C LEU A 34 5.61 -3.06 -3.79
N ILE A 35 5.57 -2.05 -4.65
CA ILE A 35 5.52 -0.65 -4.25
C ILE A 35 4.08 -0.15 -4.32
N GLU A 36 3.61 0.41 -3.21
CA GLU A 36 2.25 0.90 -3.03
C GLU A 36 2.30 2.35 -2.52
N ASN A 37 1.19 3.09 -2.70
CA ASN A 37 1.01 4.46 -2.19
C ASN A 37 2.19 5.39 -2.51
N VAL A 38 2.60 5.42 -3.78
CA VAL A 38 3.67 6.32 -4.25
C VAL A 38 3.13 7.73 -4.33
N HIS A 39 3.79 8.63 -3.63
CA HIS A 39 3.55 10.06 -3.60
C HIS A 39 4.84 10.78 -4.00
N THR A 40 4.78 11.56 -5.07
CA THR A 40 5.94 12.27 -5.63
C THR A 40 6.12 13.64 -5.00
N MET A 41 7.30 14.25 -5.15
CA MET A 41 7.61 15.59 -4.63
C MET A 41 6.67 16.70 -5.15
N GLU A 42 6.00 16.48 -6.29
CA GLU A 42 5.04 17.47 -6.85
C GLU A 42 3.72 17.55 -6.06
N GLU A 43 3.47 16.65 -5.11
CA GLU A 43 2.26 16.71 -4.32
C GLU A 43 2.23 17.93 -3.38
N LEU A 44 1.14 18.71 -3.44
CA LEU A 44 0.96 20.00 -2.76
C LEU A 44 1.27 20.00 -1.24
N LYS A 45 1.19 18.84 -0.58
CA LYS A 45 1.41 18.70 0.87
C LYS A 45 2.88 18.49 1.24
N LEU A 46 3.76 18.26 0.27
CA LEU A 46 5.18 18.00 0.48
C LEU A 46 5.97 19.29 0.18
N THR A 47 6.08 20.16 1.19
CA THR A 47 6.66 21.49 1.05
C THR A 47 8.17 21.53 1.33
N GLY A 48 8.76 20.43 1.78
CA GLY A 48 10.18 20.37 2.10
C GLY A 48 11.07 20.40 0.86
N ASN A 49 12.33 20.78 1.05
CA ASN A 49 13.38 20.72 0.04
C ASN A 49 14.68 20.20 0.68
N CYS A 50 15.60 19.68 -0.14
CA CYS A 50 16.93 19.35 0.34
C CYS A 50 18.00 19.51 -0.74
N LEU A 51 19.24 19.77 -0.31
CA LEU A 51 20.40 19.80 -1.18
C LEU A 51 20.63 18.43 -1.83
N LYS A 52 20.68 18.39 -3.16
CA LYS A 52 20.86 17.17 -3.97
C LYS A 52 22.09 16.33 -3.61
N GLY A 53 23.14 16.94 -3.06
CA GLY A 53 24.38 16.28 -2.67
C GLY A 53 24.53 16.06 -1.17
N SER A 54 23.57 16.50 -0.35
CA SER A 54 23.62 16.28 1.09
C SER A 54 23.51 14.80 1.42
N ARG A 55 24.07 14.41 2.55
CA ARG A 55 24.09 13.01 2.98
C ARG A 55 22.84 12.76 3.82
N PRO A 56 21.96 11.80 3.46
CA PRO A 56 20.80 11.48 4.27
C PRO A 56 21.23 10.85 5.60
N ILE A 57 20.54 11.22 6.67
CA ILE A 57 20.51 10.43 7.89
C ILE A 57 19.50 9.29 7.67
N LEU A 58 19.89 8.05 7.99
CA LEU A 58 18.98 6.91 7.90
C LEU A 58 18.40 6.62 9.28
N SER A 59 17.08 6.74 9.40
CA SER A 59 16.32 6.41 10.60
C SER A 59 15.56 5.12 10.37
N PHE A 60 15.77 4.13 11.25
CA PHE A 60 15.09 2.84 11.20
C PHE A 60 14.29 2.62 12.48
N ASP A 61 13.07 2.12 12.32
CA ASP A 61 12.26 1.60 13.42
C ASP A 61 12.97 0.43 14.13
N SER A 62 12.81 0.33 15.45
CA SER A 62 13.43 -0.73 16.27
C SER A 62 12.96 -2.13 15.85
N LYS A 63 11.79 -2.23 15.21
CA LYS A 63 11.28 -3.48 14.63
C LYS A 63 12.20 -4.07 13.57
N PHE A 64 13.09 -3.30 12.94
CA PHE A 64 14.07 -3.89 12.03
C PHE A 64 15.06 -4.83 12.73
N ASP A 65 15.23 -4.68 14.05
CA ASP A 65 16.13 -5.50 14.85
C ASP A 65 15.44 -6.72 15.48
N SER A 66 14.15 -6.96 15.21
CA SER A 66 13.42 -8.10 15.76
C SER A 66 13.63 -9.38 14.95
N GLU A 67 13.42 -9.34 13.62
CA GLU A 67 13.42 -10.53 12.76
C GLU A 67 14.65 -10.58 11.84
N PRO A 68 15.23 -11.77 11.55
CA PRO A 68 16.45 -11.89 10.75
C PRO A 68 16.35 -11.30 9.34
N HIS A 69 15.19 -11.49 8.69
CA HIS A 69 14.99 -10.96 7.35
C HIS A 69 14.89 -9.42 7.34
N LEU A 70 14.35 -8.83 8.40
CA LEU A 70 14.32 -7.37 8.56
C LEU A 70 15.71 -6.81 8.85
N LYS A 71 16.52 -7.49 9.69
CA LYS A 71 17.93 -7.12 9.91
C LYS A 71 18.73 -7.11 8.62
N LEU A 72 18.53 -8.14 7.78
CA LEU A 72 19.16 -8.22 6.47
C LEU A 72 18.74 -7.04 5.58
N LEU A 73 17.44 -6.72 5.55
CA LEU A 73 16.92 -5.59 4.78
C LEU A 73 17.45 -4.25 5.29
N LYS A 74 17.56 -4.06 6.61
CA LYS A 74 18.16 -2.88 7.23
C LYS A 74 19.59 -2.67 6.74
N GLU A 75 20.41 -3.73 6.75
CA GLU A 75 21.79 -3.67 6.27
C GLU A 75 21.88 -3.34 4.76
N VAL A 76 21.05 -3.99 3.94
CA VAL A 76 20.99 -3.70 2.50
C VAL A 76 20.53 -2.26 2.24
N PHE A 77 19.56 -1.75 3.00
CA PHE A 77 19.11 -0.36 2.88
C PHE A 77 20.17 0.65 3.32
N ILE A 78 20.95 0.35 4.36
CA ILE A 78 22.08 1.19 4.76
C ILE A 78 23.09 1.33 3.62
N GLN A 79 23.42 0.23 2.96
CA GLN A 79 24.39 0.23 1.85
C GLN A 79 23.88 0.98 0.61
N ILE A 80 22.56 0.98 0.38
CA ILE A 80 21.97 1.49 -0.86
C ILE A 80 21.50 2.95 -0.74
N PHE A 81 20.86 3.30 0.38
CA PHE A 81 20.38 4.64 0.63
C PHE A 81 21.40 5.50 1.37
N GLY A 82 22.43 4.90 1.95
CA GLY A 82 23.55 5.60 2.57
C GLY A 82 24.49 6.22 1.52
N THR A 83 25.14 7.32 1.90
CA THR A 83 26.21 7.93 1.08
C THR A 83 27.57 7.48 1.61
N PRO A 84 28.44 6.87 0.78
CA PRO A 84 29.76 6.44 1.24
C PRO A 84 30.61 7.65 1.63
N LYS A 85 31.51 7.43 2.61
CA LYS A 85 32.43 8.47 3.07
C LYS A 85 33.29 8.96 1.90
N ASN A 86 33.42 10.28 1.78
CA ASN A 86 34.18 10.95 0.72
C ASN A 86 33.68 10.66 -0.70
N HIS A 87 32.37 10.42 -0.88
CA HIS A 87 31.80 10.34 -2.22
C HIS A 87 32.06 11.66 -2.98
N PRO A 88 32.56 11.63 -4.24
CA PRO A 88 32.99 12.83 -4.96
C PRO A 88 31.92 13.91 -5.15
N LYS A 89 30.64 13.52 -5.08
CA LYS A 89 29.49 14.43 -5.20
C LYS A 89 28.80 14.74 -3.87
N SER A 90 29.32 14.22 -2.76
CA SER A 90 28.74 14.47 -1.44
C SER A 90 29.12 15.85 -0.93
N GLN A 91 28.15 16.52 -0.33
CA GLN A 91 28.31 17.77 0.37
C GLN A 91 28.48 17.50 1.87
N PRO A 92 29.14 18.40 2.63
CA PRO A 92 29.44 18.16 4.03
C PRO A 92 28.20 18.18 4.94
N PHE A 93 27.11 18.83 4.52
CA PHE A 93 25.92 19.07 5.33
C PHE A 93 24.96 17.88 5.37
N PHE A 94 24.25 17.77 6.50
CA PHE A 94 23.11 16.88 6.69
C PHE A 94 21.86 17.76 6.67
N ASP A 95 21.00 17.53 5.68
CA ASP A 95 19.86 18.41 5.40
C ASP A 95 18.53 17.62 5.40
N HIS A 96 18.62 16.29 5.33
CA HIS A 96 17.43 15.44 5.26
C HIS A 96 17.63 14.06 5.90
N VAL A 97 16.51 13.42 6.18
CA VAL A 97 16.40 12.13 6.85
C VAL A 97 15.52 11.20 6.01
N TYR A 98 16.04 10.02 5.70
CA TYR A 98 15.24 8.90 5.22
C TYR A 98 14.75 8.08 6.41
N ASN A 99 13.43 7.98 6.54
CA ASN A 99 12.78 7.23 7.59
C ASN A 99 12.20 5.93 7.01
N PHE A 100 12.58 4.81 7.62
CA PHE A 100 12.03 3.48 7.39
C PHE A 100 11.25 3.03 8.63
N ALA A 101 9.93 3.02 8.53
CA ALA A 101 9.04 2.59 9.61
C ALA A 101 8.32 1.29 9.24
N ILE A 102 8.12 0.38 10.20
CA ILE A 102 7.38 -0.87 9.94
C ILE A 102 5.99 -0.78 10.55
N LEU A 103 4.98 -0.79 9.69
CA LEU A 103 3.57 -0.78 10.06
C LEU A 103 2.80 -1.77 9.17
N ASP A 104 1.98 -2.62 9.80
CA ASP A 104 1.18 -3.66 9.14
C ASP A 104 1.99 -4.58 8.23
N ASN A 105 3.18 -5.01 8.70
CA ASN A 105 4.12 -5.86 7.97
C ASN A 105 4.59 -5.26 6.62
N ARG A 106 4.50 -3.93 6.49
CA ARG A 106 4.99 -3.15 5.35
C ARG A 106 5.98 -2.12 5.83
N ILE A 107 6.93 -1.79 4.96
CA ILE A 107 7.96 -0.80 5.22
C ILE A 107 7.54 0.51 4.60
N TRP A 108 7.33 1.53 5.42
CA TRP A 108 6.98 2.87 4.99
C TRP A 108 8.26 3.68 4.83
N PHE A 109 8.47 4.22 3.63
CA PHE A 109 9.55 5.14 3.34
C PHE A 109 9.04 6.56 3.33
N ARG A 110 9.75 7.45 4.02
CA ARG A 110 9.50 8.90 4.00
C ARG A 110 10.81 9.66 3.96
N ASN A 111 10.81 10.81 3.30
CA ASN A 111 11.93 11.72 3.21
C ASN A 111 11.56 13.06 3.85
N TYR A 112 12.34 13.47 4.86
CA TYR A 112 12.12 14.69 5.62
C TYR A 112 13.30 15.64 5.54
N GLN A 113 13.04 16.92 5.36
CA GLN A 113 13.99 18.01 5.56
C GLN A 113 14.18 18.25 7.05
N ILE A 114 15.41 18.59 7.45
CA ILE A 114 15.74 19.11 8.77
C ILE A 114 15.66 20.64 8.68
N GLU A 115 14.75 21.26 9.43
CA GLU A 115 14.63 22.72 9.47
C GLU A 115 15.82 23.37 10.20
N ASP A 116 15.97 24.69 10.04
CA ASP A 116 17.08 25.47 10.63
C ASP A 116 17.11 25.42 12.17
N ASP A 117 15.97 25.10 12.80
CA ASP A 117 15.87 24.91 14.24
C ASP A 117 16.51 23.59 14.74
N GLY A 118 16.85 22.68 13.81
CA GLY A 118 17.45 21.38 14.08
C GLY A 118 16.53 20.37 14.77
N ALA A 119 15.27 20.70 14.99
CA ALA A 119 14.31 19.88 15.75
C ALA A 119 13.03 19.56 14.95
N SER A 120 12.65 20.44 14.04
CA SER A 120 11.47 20.29 13.21
C SER A 120 11.82 19.56 11.91
N LEU A 121 10.87 18.73 11.46
CA LEU A 121 10.99 17.96 10.23
C LEU A 121 9.83 18.29 9.29
N VAL A 122 10.16 18.60 8.03
CA VAL A 122 9.17 18.89 6.98
C VAL A 122 9.26 17.83 5.88
N GLU A 123 8.13 17.29 5.43
CA GLU A 123 8.12 16.21 4.43
C GLU A 123 8.46 16.74 3.02
N ILE A 124 9.46 16.14 2.36
CA ILE A 124 9.93 16.48 0.99
C ILE A 124 9.31 15.55 -0.05
N GLY A 125 9.27 14.26 0.26
CA GLY A 125 9.03 13.20 -0.72
C GLY A 125 10.31 12.67 -1.41
N PRO A 126 10.22 11.56 -2.16
CA PRO A 126 9.03 10.75 -2.38
C PRO A 126 8.60 9.99 -1.12
N ARG A 127 7.32 9.64 -1.05
CA ARG A 127 6.75 8.75 -0.04
C ARG A 127 6.22 7.51 -0.73
N PHE A 128 6.52 6.34 -0.19
CA PHE A 128 5.98 5.09 -0.71
C PHE A 128 6.01 4.00 0.35
N VAL A 129 5.24 2.94 0.09
CA VAL A 129 5.17 1.75 0.94
C VAL A 129 5.76 0.58 0.17
N MET A 130 6.71 -0.11 0.80
CA MET A 130 7.33 -1.33 0.30
C MET A 130 6.68 -2.52 0.99
N ASN A 131 6.04 -3.38 0.21
CA ASN A 131 5.52 -4.66 0.66
C ASN A 131 6.45 -5.78 0.19
N LEU A 132 7.17 -6.39 1.13
CA LEU A 132 8.15 -7.43 0.85
C LEU A 132 7.46 -8.66 0.22
N ILE A 133 8.01 -9.15 -0.89
CA ILE A 133 7.51 -10.35 -1.56
C ILE A 133 8.40 -11.53 -1.18
N LYS A 134 9.67 -11.45 -1.56
CA LYS A 134 10.67 -12.51 -1.38
C LYS A 134 12.08 -11.92 -1.26
N ILE A 135 12.94 -12.66 -0.58
CA ILE A 135 14.39 -12.44 -0.53
C ILE A 135 15.08 -13.66 -1.14
N PHE A 136 16.09 -13.41 -1.95
CA PHE A 136 16.92 -14.40 -2.62
C PHE A 136 18.37 -14.27 -2.17
N ASP A 137 19.06 -15.41 -2.16
CA ASP A 137 20.49 -15.50 -1.83
C ASP A 137 21.37 -14.79 -2.88
N GLY A 138 21.04 -14.94 -4.16
CA GLY A 138 21.78 -14.36 -5.27
C GLY A 138 21.25 -13.00 -5.75
N SER A 139 21.99 -12.39 -6.68
CA SER A 139 21.58 -11.17 -7.37
C SER A 139 20.54 -11.50 -8.46
N PHE A 140 19.28 -11.13 -8.21
CA PHE A 140 18.12 -11.44 -9.08
C PHE A 140 17.88 -12.93 -9.36
N CYS A 141 18.60 -13.82 -8.68
CA CYS A 141 18.57 -15.26 -8.87
C CYS A 141 18.91 -15.99 -7.56
N GLY A 142 18.96 -17.32 -7.60
CA GLY A 142 19.34 -18.15 -6.47
C GLY A 142 18.15 -18.68 -5.66
N SER A 143 18.46 -19.29 -4.53
CA SER A 143 17.47 -19.87 -3.61
C SER A 143 16.70 -18.79 -2.88
N VAL A 144 15.45 -19.09 -2.51
CA VAL A 144 14.59 -18.17 -1.76
C VAL A 144 14.91 -18.30 -0.29
N LEU A 145 15.49 -17.25 0.30
CA LEU A 145 15.80 -17.17 1.74
C LEU A 145 14.57 -16.86 2.58
N TYR A 146 13.66 -16.05 2.05
CA TYR A 146 12.45 -15.65 2.75
C TYR A 146 11.30 -15.42 1.77
N THR A 147 10.10 -15.83 2.15
CA THR A 147 8.84 -15.52 1.44
C THR A 147 7.86 -14.92 2.43
N ASN A 148 7.32 -13.74 2.12
CA ASN A 148 6.34 -13.10 2.97
C ASN A 148 4.99 -13.84 2.90
N PRO A 149 4.49 -14.42 4.01
CA PRO A 149 3.20 -15.12 4.03
C PRO A 149 2.00 -14.16 3.91
N HIS A 150 2.18 -12.88 4.23
CA HIS A 150 1.11 -11.87 4.19
C HIS A 150 0.99 -11.17 2.83
N TYR A 151 1.92 -11.44 1.90
CA TYR A 151 1.89 -10.82 0.59
C TYR A 151 0.79 -11.43 -0.29
N ILE A 152 -0.13 -10.58 -0.76
CA ILE A 152 -1.15 -10.93 -1.75
C ILE A 152 -0.83 -10.17 -3.03
N THR A 153 -0.79 -10.88 -4.15
CA THR A 153 -0.54 -10.24 -5.45
C THR A 153 -1.67 -9.25 -5.81
N PRO A 154 -1.36 -8.10 -6.44
CA PRO A 154 -2.39 -7.14 -6.85
C PRO A 154 -3.47 -7.77 -7.75
N SER A 155 -3.08 -8.70 -8.61
CA SER A 155 -4.03 -9.43 -9.47
C SER A 155 -4.99 -10.32 -8.68
N MET A 156 -4.51 -10.99 -7.62
CA MET A 156 -5.37 -11.78 -6.73
C MET A 156 -6.28 -10.88 -5.89
N HIS A 157 -5.76 -9.76 -5.38
CA HIS A 157 -6.56 -8.77 -4.65
C HIS A 157 -7.71 -8.24 -5.52
N ARG A 158 -7.42 -7.81 -6.76
CA ARG A 158 -8.45 -7.38 -7.73
C ARG A 158 -9.45 -8.49 -8.05
N ARG A 159 -9.01 -9.75 -8.16
CA ARG A 159 -9.90 -10.90 -8.37
C ARG A 159 -10.86 -11.09 -7.19
N ASN A 160 -10.36 -10.99 -5.97
CA ASN A 160 -11.16 -11.15 -4.76
C ASN A 160 -12.22 -10.04 -4.65
N LEU A 161 -11.86 -8.78 -4.92
CA LEU A 161 -12.82 -7.66 -4.97
C LEU A 161 -13.94 -7.90 -5.99
N LYS A 162 -13.60 -8.40 -7.19
CA LYS A 162 -14.60 -8.74 -8.23
C LYS A 162 -15.49 -9.90 -7.78
N LEU A 163 -14.93 -10.91 -7.13
CA LEU A 163 -15.67 -12.05 -6.61
C LEU A 163 -16.64 -11.62 -5.51
N GLU A 164 -16.21 -10.76 -4.58
CA GLU A 164 -17.06 -10.20 -3.54
C GLU A 164 -18.22 -9.38 -4.13
N ALA A 165 -17.94 -8.53 -5.13
CA ALA A 165 -18.98 -7.77 -5.82
C ALA A 165 -20.00 -8.69 -6.52
N SER A 166 -19.52 -9.75 -7.19
CA SER A 166 -20.38 -10.77 -7.82
C SER A 166 -21.23 -11.52 -6.79
N ASN A 167 -20.65 -11.90 -5.65
CA ASN A 167 -21.36 -12.59 -4.58
C ASN A 167 -22.43 -11.69 -3.95
N ARG A 168 -22.14 -10.40 -3.73
CA ARG A 168 -23.14 -9.42 -3.26
C ARG A 168 -24.30 -9.29 -4.26
N TYR A 169 -24.01 -9.29 -5.56
CA TYR A 169 -25.05 -9.26 -6.59
C TYR A 169 -25.93 -10.51 -6.56
N LYS A 170 -25.32 -11.71 -6.48
CA LYS A 170 -26.04 -12.99 -6.36
C LYS A 170 -26.93 -13.01 -5.11
N GLN A 171 -26.40 -12.62 -3.96
CA GLN A 171 -27.16 -12.54 -2.70
C GLN A 171 -28.37 -11.62 -2.82
N LYS A 172 -28.23 -10.45 -3.46
CA LYS A 172 -29.37 -9.54 -3.71
C LYS A 172 -30.40 -10.16 -4.64
N TYR A 173 -29.96 -10.82 -5.70
CA TYR A 173 -30.84 -11.51 -6.64
C TYR A 173 -31.63 -12.64 -5.95
N ASP A 174 -30.94 -13.48 -5.18
CA ASP A 174 -31.55 -14.58 -4.43
C ASP A 174 -32.51 -14.07 -3.36
N ALA A 175 -32.15 -13.00 -2.64
CA ALA A 175 -33.04 -12.35 -1.67
C ALA A 175 -34.32 -11.81 -2.34
N LYS A 176 -34.22 -11.19 -3.52
CA LYS A 176 -35.38 -10.72 -4.29
C LYS A 176 -36.26 -11.88 -4.75
N LYS A 177 -35.64 -12.98 -5.22
CA LYS A 177 -36.35 -14.19 -5.64
C LYS A 177 -37.06 -14.86 -4.46
N LEU A 178 -36.40 -14.97 -3.30
CA LEU A 178 -36.98 -15.49 -2.07
C LEU A 178 -38.13 -14.61 -1.57
N LEU A 179 -38.01 -13.29 -1.63
CA LEU A 179 -39.11 -12.38 -1.28
C LEU A 179 -40.30 -12.54 -2.22
N ALA A 180 -40.06 -12.69 -3.52
CA ALA A 180 -41.13 -12.95 -4.50
C ALA A 180 -41.81 -14.30 -4.24
N MET A 181 -41.06 -15.34 -3.87
CA MET A 181 -41.62 -16.65 -3.50
C MET A 181 -42.38 -16.63 -2.16
N ARG A 182 -41.92 -15.84 -1.19
CA ARG A 182 -42.59 -15.68 0.12
C ARG A 182 -43.84 -14.82 0.05
N ARG A 183 -43.98 -13.98 -0.99
CA ARG A 183 -45.15 -13.13 -1.17
C ARG A 183 -46.38 -14.03 -1.36
N PRO A 184 -47.33 -14.03 -0.41
CA PRO A 184 -48.52 -14.86 -0.55
C PRO A 184 -49.32 -14.36 -1.75
N LYS A 185 -49.95 -15.29 -2.49
CA LYS A 185 -50.79 -14.94 -3.65
C LYS A 185 -52.02 -14.10 -3.25
N GLU A 186 -52.53 -14.34 -2.05
CA GLU A 186 -53.58 -13.57 -1.42
C GLU A 186 -52.99 -12.86 -0.20
N SER A 187 -53.19 -11.55 -0.10
CA SER A 187 -52.60 -10.73 0.97
C SER A 187 -53.28 -10.98 2.33
N TYR A 188 -54.60 -11.02 2.32
CA TYR A 188 -55.48 -11.25 3.47
C TYR A 188 -56.86 -11.62 2.91
N LYS A 189 -57.64 -12.42 3.63
CA LYS A 189 -59.07 -12.57 3.32
C LYS A 189 -59.74 -11.26 3.70
N VAL A 190 -60.30 -10.56 2.72
CA VAL A 190 -61.12 -9.37 2.95
C VAL A 190 -62.35 -9.81 3.73
N ASP A 191 -62.61 -9.18 4.87
CA ASP A 191 -63.84 -9.42 5.62
C ASP A 191 -65.02 -8.89 4.78
N PRO A 192 -66.02 -9.72 4.44
CA PRO A 192 -67.18 -9.27 3.68
C PRO A 192 -67.97 -8.11 4.34
N TYR A 193 -67.75 -7.84 5.63
CA TYR A 193 -68.42 -6.77 6.39
C TYR A 193 -67.53 -5.55 6.66
N ASP A 194 -66.35 -5.44 6.05
CA ASP A 194 -65.42 -4.32 6.27
C ASP A 194 -66.07 -2.96 5.92
N ASP A 195 -66.94 -2.95 4.90
CA ASP A 195 -67.67 -1.77 4.43
C ASP A 195 -68.83 -1.32 5.35
N VAL A 196 -69.17 -2.08 6.41
CA VAL A 196 -70.31 -1.78 7.30
C VAL A 196 -70.10 -0.49 8.11
N PHE A 197 -68.86 -0.10 8.33
CA PHE A 197 -68.51 1.12 9.07
C PHE A 197 -68.18 2.32 8.17
N ASP A 198 -68.22 2.15 6.85
CA ASP A 198 -68.08 3.25 5.90
C ASP A 198 -69.36 4.10 5.92
N THR A 199 -69.36 5.09 6.81
CA THR A 199 -70.43 6.08 6.91
C THR A 199 -70.49 6.93 5.63
N THR A 200 -71.54 6.71 4.83
CA THR A 200 -71.83 7.56 3.67
C THR A 200 -72.13 8.98 4.15
N SER A 201 -71.18 9.89 3.93
CA SER A 201 -71.46 11.32 4.07
C SER A 201 -72.39 11.71 2.92
N GLU A 202 -73.67 11.95 3.24
CA GLU A 202 -74.66 12.43 2.27
C GLU A 202 -74.11 13.65 1.54
N LYS A 203 -73.99 13.54 0.21
CA LYS A 203 -73.68 14.68 -0.66
C LYS A 203 -74.81 15.70 -0.51
N LYS A 204 -74.54 16.81 0.18
CA LYS A 204 -75.39 18.00 0.17
C LYS A 204 -75.52 18.50 -1.28
N GLY A 205 -76.68 18.23 -1.88
CA GLY A 205 -77.10 18.78 -3.16
C GLY A 205 -77.31 20.29 -3.08
N THR A 206 -77.05 20.95 -4.21
CA THR A 206 -77.16 22.40 -4.45
C THR A 206 -78.62 22.85 -4.53
#